data_AF-A0A8B0SLN4-F1
#
_entry.id   AF-A0A8B0SLN4-F1
#
_cell.length_a   1.000
_cell.length_b   1.000
_cell.length_c   1.000
_cell.angle_alpha   90.00
_cell.angle_beta   90.00
_cell.angle_gamma   90.00
#
_symmetry.space_group_name_H-M   'P 1'
#
loop_
_entity.id
_entity.type
_entity.pdbx_description
1 polymer ?
#
loop_
_entity_poly.entity_id
_entity_poly.type
_entity_poly.pdbx_seq_one_letter_code
_entity_poly.pdbx_strand_id
1 'polypeptide(L)'
;MKEQAKQTYEEALSTAPDEFAKQRIQQGYQTVQHDLNGLWNDQKTARNGAYDWLGLEGIYGDSDANEVAAILAVAAAANTVTDYTGVKGIGKSEINRVLGGAHKDTSKPTNDGMDSHHCPAKNCYKGSRISSADGTAIKMDPADHQRTESSGSSASALAYRSRQQALLQQGKLMDAIQMDIDDIRSKFGNKYDPAIEEMLEYARTLNPEDFRR
;
A
#
# COMPACT_ATOMS: atom_id res chain seq x y z
N MET A 1 22.22 12.87 -17.96
CA MET A 1 21.04 12.69 -17.09
C MET A 1 20.01 11.72 -17.67
N LYS A 2 19.31 12.00 -18.79
CA LYS A 2 18.30 11.06 -19.35
C LYS A 2 18.87 9.70 -19.76
N GLU A 3 20.04 9.68 -20.40
CA GLU A 3 20.64 8.44 -20.90
C GLU A 3 21.09 7.50 -19.77
N GLN A 4 21.64 8.05 -18.69
CA GLN A 4 22.12 7.27 -17.54
C GLN A 4 20.96 6.69 -16.73
N ALA A 5 19.88 7.46 -16.53
CA ALA A 5 18.65 6.96 -15.90
C ALA A 5 17.97 5.87 -16.75
N LYS A 6 17.99 6.01 -18.08
CA LYS A 6 17.49 4.99 -19.01
C LYS A 6 18.35 3.72 -18.94
N GLN A 7 19.66 3.85 -18.91
CA GLN A 7 20.58 2.71 -18.78
C GLN A 7 20.36 1.93 -17.47
N THR A 8 20.20 2.63 -16.34
CA THR A 8 19.91 1.99 -15.04
C THR A 8 18.54 1.28 -15.05
N TYR A 9 17.53 1.88 -15.67
CA TYR A 9 16.22 1.24 -15.85
C TYR A 9 16.31 -0.04 -16.72
N GLU A 10 17.03 0.03 -17.85
CA GLU A 10 17.22 -1.11 -18.74
C GLU A 10 17.99 -2.25 -18.06
N GLU A 11 19.02 -1.92 -17.28
CA GLU A 11 19.79 -2.89 -16.50
C GLU A 11 18.93 -3.55 -15.41
N ALA A 12 18.13 -2.77 -14.67
CA ALA A 12 17.20 -3.29 -13.67
C ALA A 12 16.12 -4.21 -14.30
N LEU A 13 15.58 -3.83 -15.45
CA LEU A 13 14.60 -4.65 -16.18
C LEU A 13 15.21 -5.96 -16.70
N SER A 14 16.46 -5.93 -17.14
CA SER A 14 17.19 -7.10 -17.65
C SER A 14 17.58 -8.11 -16.57
N THR A 15 17.72 -7.64 -15.33
CA THR A 15 18.13 -8.44 -14.17
C THR A 15 16.94 -8.83 -13.28
N ALA A 16 15.73 -8.41 -13.64
CA ALA A 16 14.52 -8.70 -12.89
C ALA A 16 14.20 -10.22 -12.88
N PRO A 17 13.86 -10.81 -11.72
CA PRO A 17 13.75 -12.25 -11.55
C PRO A 17 12.49 -12.87 -12.18
N ASP A 18 11.44 -12.08 -12.40
CA ASP A 18 10.16 -12.52 -12.97
C ASP A 18 9.39 -11.36 -13.62
N GLU A 19 8.27 -11.68 -14.29
CA GLU A 19 7.44 -10.70 -14.99
C GLU A 19 6.73 -9.72 -14.06
N PHE A 20 6.48 -10.08 -12.81
CA PHE A 20 5.86 -9.19 -11.84
C PHE A 20 6.84 -8.09 -11.41
N ALA A 21 8.09 -8.46 -11.12
CA ALA A 21 9.19 -7.52 -10.85
C ALA A 21 9.43 -6.58 -12.05
N LYS A 22 9.36 -7.10 -13.29
CA LYS A 22 9.45 -6.27 -14.49
C LYS A 22 8.31 -5.27 -14.59
N GLN A 23 7.06 -5.68 -14.33
CA GLN A 23 5.90 -4.79 -14.34
C GLN A 23 6.03 -3.67 -13.30
N ARG A 24 6.54 -3.99 -12.10
CA ARG A 24 6.80 -2.99 -11.04
C ARG A 24 7.88 -1.98 -11.44
N ILE A 25 9.00 -2.45 -12.01
CA ILE A 25 10.07 -1.57 -12.52
C ILE A 25 9.55 -0.65 -13.65
N GLN A 26 8.73 -1.20 -14.56
CA GLN A 26 8.09 -0.45 -15.64
C GLN A 26 7.11 0.61 -15.13
N GLN A 27 6.22 0.25 -14.20
CA GLN A 27 5.28 1.19 -13.59
C GLN A 27 6.00 2.32 -12.85
N GLY A 28 7.01 1.99 -12.04
CA GLY A 28 7.83 2.99 -11.34
C GLY A 28 8.52 3.97 -12.30
N TYR A 29 9.08 3.47 -13.40
CA TYR A 29 9.71 4.31 -14.42
C TYR A 29 8.70 5.22 -15.13
N GLN A 30 7.49 4.73 -15.44
CA GLN A 30 6.42 5.52 -16.06
C GLN A 30 5.91 6.64 -15.15
N THR A 31 5.72 6.37 -13.85
CA THR A 31 5.31 7.37 -12.86
C THR A 31 6.34 8.48 -12.73
N VAL A 32 7.63 8.13 -12.63
CA VAL A 32 8.73 9.11 -12.58
C VAL A 32 8.81 9.93 -13.87
N GLN A 33 8.60 9.33 -15.04
CA GLN A 33 8.56 10.08 -16.30
C GLN A 33 7.37 11.04 -16.38
N HIS A 34 6.19 10.62 -15.92
CA HIS A 34 4.99 11.45 -15.88
C HIS A 34 5.19 12.66 -14.94
N ASP A 35 5.73 12.42 -13.75
CA ASP A 35 5.92 13.45 -12.74
C ASP A 35 7.08 14.40 -13.08
N LEU A 36 8.17 13.90 -13.68
CA LEU A 36 9.24 14.76 -14.20
C LEU A 36 8.76 15.65 -15.36
N ASN A 37 7.85 15.18 -16.20
CA ASN A 37 7.25 15.99 -17.27
C ASN A 37 6.26 17.04 -16.71
N GLY A 38 5.62 16.77 -15.56
CA GLY A 38 4.78 17.73 -14.84
C GLY A 38 5.58 18.76 -14.03
N LEU A 39 6.65 18.33 -13.36
CA LEU A 39 7.55 19.15 -12.53
C LEU A 39 8.39 20.14 -13.35
N TRP A 40 8.61 19.87 -14.64
CA TRP A 40 9.30 20.79 -15.54
C TRP A 40 8.48 22.06 -15.84
N ASN A 41 7.15 22.01 -15.66
CA ASN A 41 6.25 23.12 -15.98
C ASN A 41 5.93 24.05 -14.80
N ASP A 42 6.25 23.70 -13.55
CA ASP A 42 5.85 24.51 -12.38
C ASP A 42 6.93 24.51 -11.28
N GLN A 43 7.99 25.29 -11.53
CA GLN A 43 9.24 25.24 -10.77
C GLN A 43 9.27 25.98 -9.42
N LYS A 44 8.16 26.03 -8.66
CA LYS A 44 8.17 26.70 -7.33
C LYS A 44 7.58 25.93 -6.15
N THR A 45 6.80 24.87 -6.36
CA THR A 45 6.06 24.23 -5.25
C THR A 45 6.64 22.88 -4.83
N ALA A 46 7.34 22.18 -5.72
CA ALA A 46 7.94 20.87 -5.43
C ALA A 46 9.14 20.94 -4.47
N ARG A 47 9.71 22.13 -4.28
CA ARG A 47 10.88 22.34 -3.42
C ARG A 47 10.57 22.16 -1.93
N ASN A 48 9.31 22.14 -1.50
CA ASN A 48 8.96 22.03 -0.07
C ASN A 48 8.39 20.65 0.32
N GLY A 49 7.81 19.89 -0.61
CA GLY A 49 7.19 18.59 -0.29
C GLY A 49 8.19 17.44 -0.08
N ALA A 50 9.32 17.44 -0.79
CA ALA A 50 10.33 16.38 -0.67
C ALA A 50 11.17 16.50 0.62
N TYR A 51 11.37 17.71 1.14
CA TYR A 51 12.13 17.94 2.37
C TYR A 51 11.32 17.64 3.64
N ASP A 52 10.00 17.84 3.59
CA ASP A 52 9.08 17.59 4.71
C ASP A 52 8.87 16.09 4.96
N TRP A 53 8.94 15.26 3.91
CA TRP A 53 8.86 13.80 4.03
C TRP A 53 10.13 13.15 4.62
N LEU A 54 11.27 13.85 4.55
CA LEU A 54 12.59 13.33 4.97
C LEU A 54 13.13 13.97 6.27
N GLY A 55 12.46 14.97 6.84
CA GLY A 55 12.82 15.56 8.15
C GLY A 55 14.15 16.33 8.18
N LEU A 56 14.61 16.86 7.04
CA LEU A 56 15.89 17.55 6.91
C LEU A 56 15.68 19.07 6.84
N GLU A 57 15.45 19.72 7.97
CA GLU A 57 15.53 21.18 8.04
C GLU A 57 17.01 21.62 8.09
N GLY A 58 17.40 22.53 7.18
CA GLY A 58 18.55 23.41 7.41
C GLY A 58 19.76 23.31 6.49
N ILE A 59 19.70 22.66 5.32
CA ILE A 59 20.84 22.66 4.37
C ILE A 59 20.47 23.43 3.10
N TYR A 60 20.86 24.71 3.07
CA TYR A 60 20.81 25.56 1.88
C TYR A 60 22.10 25.41 1.06
N GLY A 61 21.97 25.16 -0.24
CA GLY A 61 23.07 25.21 -1.20
C GLY A 61 22.62 24.89 -2.62
N ASP A 62 22.47 25.94 -3.43
CA ASP A 62 22.10 25.89 -4.86
C ASP A 62 23.18 25.21 -5.69
N SER A 63 22.91 23.98 -6.16
CA SER A 63 23.28 23.38 -7.47
C SER A 63 23.29 21.85 -7.45
N ASP A 64 23.28 21.22 -6.26
CA ASP A 64 23.42 19.76 -6.14
C ASP A 64 22.11 19.01 -5.76
N ALA A 65 21.04 19.74 -5.42
CA ALA A 65 19.79 19.15 -4.92
C ALA A 65 19.03 18.28 -5.95
N ASN A 66 19.21 18.53 -7.25
CA ASN A 66 18.53 17.78 -8.32
C ASN A 66 19.19 16.44 -8.63
N GLU A 67 20.51 16.33 -8.46
CA GLU A 67 21.22 15.04 -8.56
C GLU A 67 20.92 14.17 -7.34
N VAL A 68 20.89 14.76 -6.14
CA VAL A 68 20.56 14.04 -4.91
C VAL A 68 19.12 13.54 -4.93
N ALA A 69 18.14 14.31 -5.42
CA ALA A 69 16.75 13.87 -5.51
C ALA A 69 16.52 12.78 -6.58
N ALA A 70 17.17 12.85 -7.75
CA ALA A 70 17.06 11.83 -8.79
C ALA A 70 17.82 10.55 -8.42
N ILE A 71 19.00 10.68 -7.81
CA ILE A 71 19.75 9.56 -7.24
C ILE A 71 19.00 8.97 -6.04
N LEU A 72 18.33 9.76 -5.20
CA LEU A 72 17.48 9.25 -4.11
C LEU A 72 16.19 8.62 -4.61
N ALA A 73 15.61 9.05 -5.73
CA ALA A 73 14.42 8.40 -6.31
C ALA A 73 14.78 7.07 -7.00
N VAL A 74 15.90 7.04 -7.73
CA VAL A 74 16.48 5.82 -8.29
C VAL A 74 17.01 4.91 -7.18
N ALA A 75 17.58 5.46 -6.12
CA ALA A 75 18.04 4.73 -4.94
C ALA A 75 16.90 4.35 -4.01
N ALA A 76 15.74 5.01 -3.99
CA ALA A 76 14.55 4.58 -3.26
C ALA A 76 13.85 3.45 -4.03
N ALA A 77 13.78 3.57 -5.37
CA ALA A 77 13.38 2.46 -6.24
C ALA A 77 14.37 1.29 -6.12
N ALA A 78 15.68 1.55 -6.05
CA ALA A 78 16.68 0.53 -5.80
C ALA A 78 16.74 0.09 -4.33
N ASN A 79 16.33 0.88 -3.33
CA ASN A 79 16.25 0.45 -1.92
C ASN A 79 15.04 -0.42 -1.66
N THR A 80 14.00 -0.39 -2.51
CA THR A 80 13.06 -1.51 -2.55
C THR A 80 13.73 -2.83 -2.99
N VAL A 81 14.95 -2.77 -3.55
CA VAL A 81 15.79 -3.92 -3.92
C VAL A 81 17.01 -4.11 -2.98
N THR A 82 17.56 -3.06 -2.33
CA THR A 82 18.76 -3.14 -1.46
C THR A 82 18.53 -3.03 0.06
N ASP A 83 17.37 -2.62 0.57
CA ASP A 83 16.99 -2.93 1.97
C ASP A 83 16.72 -4.44 2.17
N TYR A 84 16.75 -5.22 1.08
CA TYR A 84 16.75 -6.68 1.10
C TYR A 84 18.12 -7.33 1.38
N THR A 85 19.23 -6.59 1.45
CA THR A 85 20.57 -7.21 1.63
C THR A 85 21.48 -6.58 2.68
N GLY A 86 20.98 -5.70 3.54
CA GLY A 86 21.77 -5.06 4.62
C GLY A 86 21.39 -5.44 6.05
N VAL A 87 20.14 -5.85 6.30
CA VAL A 87 19.73 -6.37 7.60
C VAL A 87 20.03 -7.86 7.65
N LYS A 88 20.85 -8.23 8.62
CA LYS A 88 21.29 -9.61 8.89
C LYS A 88 20.07 -10.48 9.20
N GLY A 89 19.53 -11.14 8.17
CA GLY A 89 18.55 -12.23 8.28
C GLY A 89 17.10 -11.84 8.01
N ILE A 90 16.76 -11.56 6.76
CA ILE A 90 15.37 -11.63 6.29
C ILE A 90 15.30 -12.75 5.25
N GLY A 91 14.67 -13.86 5.61
CA GLY A 91 14.60 -15.04 4.74
C GLY A 91 13.78 -14.78 3.48
N LYS A 92 14.02 -15.57 2.43
CA LYS A 92 13.23 -15.63 1.17
C LYS A 92 11.70 -15.76 1.35
N SER A 93 11.19 -15.91 2.59
CA SER A 93 9.77 -15.93 2.92
C SER A 93 9.11 -14.55 3.04
N GLU A 94 9.86 -13.46 3.23
CA GLU A 94 9.27 -12.12 3.37
C GLU A 94 8.96 -11.43 2.02
N ILE A 95 9.71 -11.75 0.94
CA ILE A 95 9.50 -11.20 -0.41
C ILE A 95 8.19 -11.65 -1.07
N ASN A 96 7.52 -12.65 -0.52
CA ASN A 96 6.33 -13.27 -1.11
C ASN A 96 5.14 -13.26 -0.13
N ARG A 97 5.17 -12.38 0.87
CA ARG A 97 4.12 -12.27 1.88
C ARG A 97 3.01 -11.38 1.33
N VAL A 98 1.82 -11.95 1.13
CA VAL A 98 0.61 -11.18 0.82
C VAL A 98 0.26 -10.34 2.05
N LEU A 99 0.43 -9.02 1.95
CA LEU A 99 0.14 -8.06 3.01
C LEU A 99 -1.29 -7.53 2.88
N GLY A 100 -1.83 -7.41 1.67
CA GLY A 100 -3.21 -7.04 1.40
C GLY A 100 -3.84 -7.89 0.30
N GLY A 101 -5.16 -8.01 0.32
CA GLY A 101 -5.90 -8.74 -0.71
C GLY A 101 -7.03 -9.57 -0.14
N ALA A 102 -7.22 -10.78 -0.68
CA ALA A 102 -8.23 -11.70 -0.19
C ALA A 102 -7.87 -12.22 1.20
N HIS A 103 -8.85 -12.30 2.11
CA HIS A 103 -8.64 -12.80 3.47
C HIS A 103 -8.00 -14.19 3.52
N LYS A 104 -8.35 -15.07 2.58
CA LYS A 104 -7.76 -16.43 2.47
C LYS A 104 -6.26 -16.45 2.20
N ASP A 105 -5.72 -15.34 1.70
CA ASP A 105 -4.30 -15.18 1.35
C ASP A 105 -3.58 -14.37 2.43
N THR A 106 -4.18 -13.26 2.90
CA THR A 106 -3.65 -12.48 4.04
C THR A 106 -3.70 -13.23 5.37
N SER A 107 -4.48 -14.32 5.49
CA SER A 107 -4.46 -15.22 6.66
C SER A 107 -3.31 -16.24 6.63
N LYS A 108 -2.45 -16.20 5.60
CA LYS A 108 -1.33 -17.12 5.42
C LYS A 108 0.02 -16.38 5.38
N PRO A 109 1.13 -17.03 5.79
CA PRO A 109 1.16 -18.34 6.44
C PRO A 109 0.50 -18.28 7.81
N THR A 110 -0.03 -19.42 8.27
CA THR A 110 -0.60 -19.51 9.62
C THR A 110 0.51 -19.45 10.68
N ASN A 111 0.19 -18.97 11.88
CA ASN A 111 1.12 -18.86 13.02
C ASN A 111 2.32 -17.93 12.77
N ASP A 112 2.13 -16.90 11.94
CA ASP A 112 3.15 -15.92 11.59
C ASP A 112 3.12 -14.67 12.48
N GLY A 113 2.33 -14.73 13.56
CA GLY A 113 2.15 -13.65 14.53
C GLY A 113 1.27 -12.49 14.05
N MET A 114 0.69 -12.58 12.84
CA MET A 114 -0.12 -11.50 12.26
C MET A 114 -1.60 -11.86 12.24
N ASP A 115 -2.44 -10.84 12.38
CA ASP A 115 -3.87 -10.96 12.13
C ASP A 115 -4.19 -10.54 10.69
N SER A 116 -5.23 -11.17 10.12
CA SER A 116 -5.84 -10.69 8.89
C SER A 116 -7.09 -9.90 9.21
N HIS A 117 -6.99 -8.58 9.08
CA HIS A 117 -8.06 -7.64 9.34
C HIS A 117 -8.89 -7.39 8.10
N HIS A 118 -10.17 -7.77 8.16
CA HIS A 118 -11.14 -7.53 7.11
C HIS A 118 -11.48 -6.05 6.96
N CYS A 119 -11.40 -5.53 5.73
CA CYS A 119 -11.81 -4.18 5.37
C CYS A 119 -12.66 -4.25 4.10
N PRO A 120 -14.01 -4.25 4.13
CA PRO A 120 -14.88 -4.00 5.28
C PRO A 120 -14.92 -5.14 6.29
N ALA A 121 -15.46 -4.92 7.49
CA ALA A 121 -15.48 -5.91 8.57
C ALA A 121 -16.18 -7.24 8.20
N LYS A 122 -15.65 -8.36 8.71
CA LYS A 122 -16.13 -9.74 8.45
C LYS A 122 -17.65 -9.93 8.61
N ASN A 123 -18.26 -9.29 9.60
CA ASN A 123 -19.70 -9.43 9.85
C ASN A 123 -20.57 -8.87 8.73
N CYS A 124 -20.01 -8.00 7.88
CA CYS A 124 -20.73 -7.42 6.76
C CYS A 124 -20.95 -8.43 5.61
N TYR A 125 -20.16 -9.50 5.55
CA TYR A 125 -20.27 -10.57 4.53
C TYR A 125 -21.38 -11.60 4.82
N LYS A 126 -22.04 -11.54 5.98
CA LYS A 126 -23.02 -12.57 6.35
C LYS A 126 -24.24 -12.54 5.42
N GLY A 127 -24.34 -13.49 4.49
CA GLY A 127 -25.45 -13.55 3.53
C GLY A 127 -25.21 -12.73 2.27
N SER A 128 -23.99 -12.21 2.05
CA SER A 128 -23.58 -11.75 0.73
C SER A 128 -23.31 -12.94 -0.20
N ARG A 129 -23.25 -12.69 -1.50
CA ARG A 129 -22.88 -13.71 -2.51
C ARG A 129 -21.40 -14.06 -2.43
N ILE A 130 -20.56 -13.07 -2.16
CA ILE A 130 -19.13 -13.27 -1.91
C ILE A 130 -18.91 -13.86 -0.51
N SER A 131 -17.97 -14.80 -0.43
CA SER A 131 -17.57 -15.40 0.85
C SER A 131 -16.68 -14.44 1.63
N SER A 132 -16.66 -14.52 2.96
CA SER A 132 -15.70 -13.74 3.76
C SER A 132 -14.24 -14.14 3.52
N ALA A 133 -13.98 -15.32 2.94
CA ALA A 133 -12.63 -15.75 2.58
C ALA A 133 -12.10 -15.01 1.33
N ASP A 134 -13.00 -14.62 0.43
CA ASP A 134 -12.72 -13.81 -0.76
C ASP A 134 -12.96 -12.31 -0.50
N GLY A 135 -13.25 -11.94 0.75
CA GLY A 135 -13.34 -10.54 1.16
C GLY A 135 -11.98 -9.88 1.26
N THR A 136 -11.96 -8.56 1.08
CA THR A 136 -10.77 -7.72 1.22
C THR A 136 -10.29 -7.66 2.67
N ALA A 137 -8.98 -7.72 2.84
CA ALA A 137 -8.30 -7.67 4.13
C ALA A 137 -6.87 -7.16 3.99
N ILE A 138 -6.30 -6.75 5.12
CA ILE A 138 -4.87 -6.49 5.28
C ILE A 138 -4.29 -7.37 6.40
N LYS A 139 -3.00 -7.64 6.35
CA LYS A 139 -2.24 -8.14 7.48
C LYS A 139 -1.89 -7.01 8.42
N MET A 140 -2.09 -7.24 9.70
CA MET A 140 -1.73 -6.27 10.73
C MET A 140 -1.33 -6.93 12.05
N ASP A 141 -0.63 -6.17 12.90
CA ASP A 141 -0.27 -6.64 14.23
C ASP A 141 -1.53 -6.88 15.07
N PRO A 142 -1.64 -7.99 15.83
CA PRO A 142 -2.83 -8.28 16.64
C PRO A 142 -3.18 -7.17 17.65
N ALA A 143 -2.18 -6.48 18.20
CA ALA A 143 -2.39 -5.37 19.12
C ALA A 143 -3.02 -4.15 18.42
N ASP A 144 -2.66 -3.89 17.17
CA ASP A 144 -3.26 -2.81 16.37
C ASP A 144 -4.65 -3.23 15.86
N HIS A 145 -4.83 -4.50 15.50
CA HIS A 145 -6.14 -5.03 15.10
C HIS A 145 -7.20 -4.79 16.17
N GLN A 146 -6.87 -5.02 17.44
CA GLN A 146 -7.77 -4.77 18.57
C GLN A 146 -8.17 -3.29 18.73
N ARG A 147 -7.40 -2.36 18.16
CA ARG A 147 -7.62 -0.92 18.24
C ARG A 147 -8.43 -0.36 17.05
N THR A 148 -8.61 -1.13 15.98
CA THR A 148 -9.45 -0.73 14.84
C THR A 148 -10.91 -0.57 15.26
N GLU A 149 -11.61 0.39 14.65
CA GLU A 149 -12.97 0.77 15.06
C GLU A 149 -13.98 -0.34 14.83
N SER A 150 -13.73 -1.18 13.82
CA SER A 150 -14.58 -2.32 13.52
C SER A 150 -14.33 -3.54 14.44
N SER A 151 -13.35 -3.48 15.34
CA SER A 151 -12.97 -4.57 16.25
C SER A 151 -13.80 -4.63 17.53
N GLY A 152 -14.00 -5.83 18.07
CA GLY A 152 -14.72 -6.06 19.32
C GLY A 152 -16.24 -5.84 19.26
N SER A 153 -16.85 -5.70 20.43
CA SER A 153 -18.31 -5.70 20.63
C SER A 153 -18.86 -4.41 21.24
N SER A 154 -18.09 -3.31 21.21
CA SER A 154 -18.57 -2.02 21.72
C SER A 154 -19.74 -1.49 20.87
N ALA A 155 -20.50 -0.56 21.45
CA ALA A 155 -21.56 0.14 20.71
C ALA A 155 -21.00 0.90 19.50
N SER A 156 -19.80 1.48 19.61
CA SER A 156 -19.14 2.19 18.50
C SER A 156 -18.78 1.22 17.37
N ALA A 157 -18.21 0.06 17.68
CA ALA A 157 -17.86 -0.96 16.70
C ALA A 157 -19.09 -1.54 15.99
N LEU A 158 -20.20 -1.74 16.71
CA LEU A 158 -21.47 -2.16 16.12
C LEU A 158 -22.04 -1.09 15.17
N ALA A 159 -22.01 0.18 15.58
CA ALA A 159 -22.45 1.29 14.73
C ALA A 159 -21.55 1.47 13.49
N TYR A 160 -20.24 1.28 13.65
CA TYR A 160 -19.26 1.32 12.57
C TYR A 160 -19.55 0.25 11.51
N ARG A 161 -19.70 -1.01 11.92
CA ARG A 161 -20.06 -2.12 11.02
C ARG A 161 -21.43 -1.92 10.37
N SER A 162 -22.37 -1.29 11.06
CA SER A 162 -23.69 -0.97 10.49
C SER A 162 -23.59 0.05 9.35
N ARG A 163 -22.70 1.04 9.47
CA ARG A 163 -22.41 2.01 8.38
C ARG A 163 -21.74 1.34 7.19
N GLN A 164 -20.75 0.48 7.43
CA GLN A 164 -20.12 -0.32 6.37
C GLN A 164 -21.16 -1.18 5.64
N GLN A 165 -22.04 -1.87 6.38
CA GLN A 165 -23.10 -2.68 5.80
C GLN A 165 -24.06 -1.85 4.94
N ALA A 166 -24.43 -0.64 5.36
CA ALA A 166 -25.30 0.24 4.60
C ALA A 166 -24.67 0.69 3.28
N LEU A 167 -23.35 0.91 3.25
CA LEU A 167 -22.61 1.21 2.02
C LEU A 167 -22.57 0.01 1.08
N LEU A 168 -22.28 -1.18 1.61
CA LEU A 168 -22.27 -2.41 0.80
C LEU A 168 -23.62 -2.71 0.16
N GLN A 169 -24.74 -2.46 0.86
CA GLN A 169 -26.08 -2.63 0.27
C GLN A 169 -26.40 -1.65 -0.86
N GLN A 170 -25.67 -0.54 -0.95
CA GLN A 170 -25.75 0.43 -2.03
C GLN A 170 -24.77 0.13 -3.19
N GLY A 171 -24.03 -0.99 -3.13
CA GLY A 171 -22.97 -1.29 -4.10
C GLY A 171 -21.71 -0.44 -3.90
N LYS A 172 -21.57 0.23 -2.76
CA LYS A 172 -20.46 1.16 -2.46
C LYS A 172 -19.32 0.45 -1.73
N LEU A 173 -18.70 -0.52 -2.39
CA LEU A 173 -17.57 -1.28 -1.83
C LEU A 173 -16.40 -0.38 -1.45
N MET A 174 -15.97 0.50 -2.36
CA MET A 174 -14.81 1.37 -2.12
C MET A 174 -15.04 2.35 -0.97
N ASP A 175 -16.25 2.87 -0.80
CA ASP A 175 -16.58 3.74 0.34
C ASP A 175 -16.51 2.96 1.67
N ALA A 176 -16.97 1.71 1.67
CA ALA A 176 -16.90 0.86 2.86
C ALA A 176 -15.45 0.49 3.23
N ILE A 177 -14.58 0.30 2.23
CA ILE A 177 -13.13 0.11 2.40
C ILE A 177 -12.46 1.39 2.90
N GLN A 178 -12.81 2.55 2.32
CA GLN A 178 -12.23 3.84 2.69
C GLN A 178 -12.47 4.16 4.17
N MET A 179 -13.62 3.77 4.72
CA MET A 179 -13.86 3.89 6.15
C MET A 179 -12.75 3.23 7.00
N ASP A 180 -12.34 2.00 6.66
CA ASP A 180 -11.29 1.30 7.41
C ASP A 180 -9.92 1.92 7.16
N ILE A 181 -9.64 2.35 5.91
CA ILE A 181 -8.38 3.06 5.58
C ILE A 181 -8.22 4.32 6.43
N ASP A 182 -9.27 5.13 6.54
CA ASP A 182 -9.26 6.36 7.34
C ASP A 182 -9.05 6.04 8.82
N ASP A 183 -9.71 5.00 9.33
CA ASP A 183 -9.54 4.54 10.71
C ASP A 183 -8.11 4.09 11.00
N ILE A 184 -7.57 3.21 10.15
CA ILE A 184 -6.22 2.68 10.23
C ILE A 184 -5.20 3.81 10.19
N ARG A 185 -5.31 4.73 9.22
CA ARG A 185 -4.38 5.86 9.08
C ARG A 185 -4.48 6.83 10.25
N SER A 186 -5.67 7.08 10.78
CA SER A 186 -5.84 7.94 11.96
C SER A 186 -5.16 7.39 13.22
N LYS A 187 -5.04 6.06 13.33
CA LYS A 187 -4.49 5.36 14.51
C LYS A 187 -3.02 4.98 14.38
N PHE A 188 -2.56 4.70 13.16
CA PHE A 188 -1.26 4.07 12.90
C PHE A 188 -0.43 4.80 11.83
N GLY A 189 -0.91 5.94 11.31
CA GLY A 189 -0.23 6.68 10.25
C GLY A 189 -0.09 5.83 8.98
N ASN A 190 1.11 5.83 8.40
CA ASN A 190 1.42 5.12 7.15
C ASN A 190 1.90 3.66 7.35
N LYS A 191 1.89 3.13 8.58
CA LYS A 191 2.43 1.80 8.92
C LYS A 191 1.88 0.67 8.03
N TYR A 192 0.62 0.78 7.61
CA TYR A 192 -0.07 -0.25 6.81
C TYR A 192 -0.28 0.13 5.35
N ASP A 193 0.31 1.22 4.86
CA ASP A 193 0.10 1.68 3.48
C ASP A 193 0.45 0.62 2.41
N PRO A 194 1.56 -0.16 2.52
CA PRO A 194 1.83 -1.24 1.56
C PRO A 194 0.73 -2.30 1.52
N ALA A 195 0.20 -2.69 2.69
CA ALA A 195 -0.90 -3.64 2.79
C ALA A 195 -2.21 -3.07 2.22
N ILE A 196 -2.47 -1.77 2.47
CA ILE A 196 -3.64 -1.07 1.93
C ILE A 196 -3.56 -1.00 0.40
N GLU A 197 -2.38 -0.74 -0.18
CA GLU A 197 -2.17 -0.69 -1.63
C GLU A 197 -2.51 -2.04 -2.29
N GLU A 198 -1.94 -3.15 -1.80
CA GLU A 198 -2.25 -4.50 -2.29
C GLU A 198 -3.74 -4.85 -2.15
N MET A 199 -4.36 -4.49 -1.02
CA MET A 199 -5.79 -4.70 -0.80
C MET A 199 -6.63 -3.89 -1.79
N LEU A 200 -6.27 -2.64 -2.09
CA LEU A 200 -6.97 -1.80 -3.07
C LEU A 200 -6.82 -2.34 -4.50
N GLU A 201 -5.66 -2.88 -4.87
CA GLU A 201 -5.47 -3.56 -6.14
C GLU A 201 -6.42 -4.75 -6.28
N TYR A 202 -6.51 -5.59 -5.25
CA TYR A 202 -7.45 -6.69 -5.21
C TYR A 202 -8.92 -6.22 -5.26
N ALA A 203 -9.28 -5.22 -4.47
CA ALA A 203 -10.64 -4.69 -4.37
C ALA A 203 -11.19 -4.23 -5.73
N ARG A 204 -10.34 -3.64 -6.58
CA ARG A 204 -10.72 -3.19 -7.94
C ARG A 204 -11.10 -4.34 -8.88
N THR A 205 -10.71 -5.57 -8.57
CA THR A 205 -11.07 -6.77 -9.35
C THR A 205 -12.42 -7.37 -8.95
N LEU A 206 -12.97 -6.94 -7.80
CA LEU A 206 -14.21 -7.49 -7.26
C LEU A 206 -15.43 -6.79 -7.85
N ASN A 207 -16.53 -7.53 -7.95
CA ASN A 207 -17.83 -6.98 -8.28
C ASN A 207 -18.53 -6.47 -7.00
N PRO A 208 -18.79 -5.15 -6.85
CA PRO A 208 -19.43 -4.62 -5.66
C PRO A 208 -20.83 -5.20 -5.37
N GLU A 209 -21.54 -5.66 -6.41
CA GLU A 209 -22.86 -6.27 -6.25
C GLU A 209 -22.82 -7.62 -5.50
N ASP A 210 -21.67 -8.30 -5.48
CA ASP A 210 -21.54 -9.58 -4.77
C ASP A 210 -21.52 -9.42 -3.24
N PHE A 211 -21.31 -8.19 -2.75
CA PHE A 211 -21.35 -7.84 -1.32
C PHE A 211 -22.75 -7.53 -0.80
N ARG A 212 -23.72 -7.39 -1.71
CA ARG A 212 -25.13 -7.17 -1.35
C ARG A 212 -25.76 -8.47 -0.85
N ARG A 213 -26.77 -8.33 0.00
CA ARG A 213 -27.57 -9.44 0.54
C ARG A 213 -28.96 -9.42 -0.05
#